data_AF-A0AAD9HRH7-F1
#
_entry.id   AF-A0AAD9HRH7-F1
#
_cell.length_a   1.000
_cell.length_b   1.000
_cell.length_c   1.000
_cell.angle_alpha   90.00
_cell.angle_beta   90.00
_cell.angle_gamma   90.00
#
_symmetry.space_group_name_H-M   'P 1'
#
loop_
_entity.id
_entity.type
_entity.pdbx_description
1 polymer ?
#
loop_
_entity_poly.entity_id
_entity_poly.type
_entity_poly.pdbx_seq_one_letter_code
_entity_poly.pdbx_strand_id
1 'polypeptide(L)'
;MAATSSTLPAPIGSPPVWAENRQALCDALPYFKAHEGSVYTKDKLIKGMLLNAFSSVRDYLGAEVIITTLGGGREKNSQGNLVRVKQARPFVLESCLTAMKSGTPIGIILGKHYPGLSVEMKHAFNVLAFFSITDVWSEKDERGFVIHKIRLEKTDRSVPSWWQLKSELTIASKHASSLVWCVDCHQGSKTVFSCGWICLNQKCAKFFTFPAGVDTSQLTYSEDFLLERTSHQAPQQPLQPPLPDIPMPGFLGTEKAMRDGIVCPECHRCARRVDWTKWTYEDPLCHFTLFAPPLPLPLIEIYVEEVEQRQKRTFESKILDEHILEARSKSNGYAIEQYLLPDPLNACVIIGSVTVFRTTRAINSCEGAPDRMWDLLQHDTAKNFGFKRQPAIHPGLPTEKLTRNFLQNWGAPYKFAVNVHSRPFSEAPDSLIGALKRMQWAGRTSVDMTNDTDFVDFNELLSIGYMEEDKINYHDDGEDTLGPTVATLSLGSPALMSFKMKKSYAGGDKKVLQLTMCHGDLVVMHGTRIHQAYLHKVEPKGKRRFALTCRNIVLENIKDDDVRAEAAKNSIVPKVSRFWSYPKAEDGEDHETSGRSLKRANDDAQTTTSRTAKRSKTNA
;
A
#
# COMPACT_ATOMS: atom_id res chain seq x y z
N MET A 1 -31.46 25.35 -17.39
CA MET A 1 -30.77 25.78 -18.62
C MET A 1 -29.91 24.62 -19.08
N ALA A 2 -30.13 24.14 -20.30
CA ALA A 2 -29.42 23.01 -20.86
C ALA A 2 -27.94 23.38 -21.11
N ALA A 3 -27.02 22.64 -20.50
CA ALA A 3 -25.60 22.77 -20.78
C ALA A 3 -25.34 22.18 -22.17
N THR A 4 -25.06 23.05 -23.13
CA THR A 4 -24.47 22.68 -24.42
C THR A 4 -23.13 22.00 -24.14
N SER A 5 -23.06 20.68 -24.29
CA SER A 5 -21.79 19.96 -24.23
C SER A 5 -21.00 20.29 -25.49
N SER A 6 -20.18 21.34 -25.45
CA SER A 6 -19.16 21.52 -26.48
C SER A 6 -18.17 20.37 -26.34
N THR A 7 -18.25 19.39 -27.23
CA THR A 7 -17.25 18.32 -27.33
C THR A 7 -15.94 18.96 -27.78
N LEU A 8 -14.91 18.90 -26.92
CA LEU A 8 -13.57 19.34 -27.30
C LEU A 8 -13.10 18.56 -28.55
N PRO A 9 -12.34 19.20 -29.45
CA PRO A 9 -11.81 18.53 -30.63
C PRO A 9 -10.84 17.39 -30.27
N ALA A 10 -10.72 16.41 -31.17
CA ALA A 10 -9.82 15.28 -30.98
C ALA A 10 -8.34 15.69 -31.11
N PRO A 11 -7.43 15.12 -30.29
CA PRO A 11 -6.00 15.34 -30.42
C PRO A 11 -5.40 14.66 -31.67
N ILE A 12 -4.23 15.12 -32.14
CA ILE A 12 -3.54 14.51 -33.30
C ILE A 12 -3.06 13.07 -33.07
N GLY A 13 -2.87 12.67 -31.81
CA GLY A 13 -2.36 11.37 -31.43
C GLY A 13 -2.98 10.83 -30.15
N SER A 14 -2.40 9.74 -29.64
CA SER A 14 -2.80 9.10 -28.39
C SER A 14 -1.67 9.16 -27.36
N PRO A 15 -1.99 9.12 -26.06
CA PRO A 15 -0.95 9.14 -25.03
C PRO A 15 -0.02 7.93 -25.13
N PRO A 16 1.30 8.11 -25.01
CA PRO A 16 2.28 7.01 -25.01
C PRO A 16 2.17 6.13 -23.76
N VAL A 17 1.54 6.64 -22.70
CA VAL A 17 1.16 5.89 -21.50
C VAL A 17 -0.10 6.50 -20.89
N TRP A 18 -1.05 5.68 -20.43
CA TRP A 18 -2.27 6.18 -19.78
C TRP A 18 -2.76 5.28 -18.65
N ALA A 19 -3.75 5.71 -17.88
CA ALA A 19 -4.40 4.88 -16.86
C ALA A 19 -5.81 5.38 -16.53
N GLU A 20 -6.68 4.45 -16.10
CA GLU A 20 -7.98 4.81 -15.49
C GLU A 20 -7.89 4.95 -13.96
N ASN A 21 -6.86 4.34 -13.35
CA ASN A 21 -6.68 4.31 -11.91
C ASN A 21 -5.32 4.94 -11.55
N ARG A 22 -5.33 5.83 -10.56
CA ARG A 22 -4.12 6.48 -10.07
C ARG A 22 -3.12 5.48 -9.51
N GLN A 23 -3.59 4.44 -8.82
CA GLN A 23 -2.70 3.38 -8.33
C GLN A 23 -1.95 2.72 -9.49
N ALA A 24 -2.56 2.53 -10.66
CA ALA A 24 -1.86 1.92 -11.80
C ALA A 24 -0.67 2.77 -12.27
N LEU A 25 -0.82 4.10 -12.32
CA LEU A 25 0.30 5.02 -12.57
C LEU A 25 1.39 4.86 -11.50
N CYS A 26 0.99 4.87 -10.23
CA CYS A 26 1.92 4.73 -9.12
C CYS A 26 2.59 3.38 -9.07
N ASP A 27 1.94 2.31 -9.50
CA ASP A 27 2.56 0.99 -9.52
C ASP A 27 3.51 0.89 -10.72
N ALA A 28 3.13 1.39 -11.90
CA ALA A 28 3.89 1.19 -13.14
C ALA A 28 5.01 2.23 -13.41
N LEU A 29 4.87 3.48 -12.97
CA LEU A 29 5.77 4.56 -13.40
C LEU A 29 6.86 4.86 -12.36
N PRO A 30 8.15 4.73 -12.69
CA PRO A 30 9.24 5.05 -11.75
C PRO A 30 9.32 6.54 -11.43
N TYR A 31 8.81 7.40 -12.31
CA TYR A 31 8.78 8.85 -12.14
C TYR A 31 7.53 9.40 -11.45
N PHE A 32 6.57 8.56 -11.03
CA PHE A 32 5.38 9.04 -10.35
C PHE A 32 4.83 8.04 -9.33
N LYS A 33 5.08 8.25 -8.02
CA LYS A 33 4.55 7.42 -6.92
C LYS A 33 3.66 8.22 -5.94
N ALA A 34 2.99 9.28 -6.41
CA ALA A 34 2.14 10.14 -5.59
C ALA A 34 0.66 9.68 -5.59
N HIS A 35 0.32 8.75 -4.69
CA HIS A 35 -1.03 8.17 -4.59
C HIS A 35 -2.12 9.17 -4.18
N GLU A 36 -1.77 10.30 -3.57
CA GLU A 36 -2.73 11.31 -3.09
C GLU A 36 -2.32 12.75 -3.45
N GLY A 37 -1.05 12.97 -3.74
CA GLY A 37 -0.50 14.27 -4.13
C GLY A 37 -0.47 14.48 -5.64
N SER A 38 -0.20 15.73 -6.06
CA SER A 38 0.10 16.07 -7.45
C SER A 38 1.59 15.94 -7.78
N VAL A 39 2.50 15.99 -6.80
CA VAL A 39 3.95 15.99 -7.03
C VAL A 39 4.58 14.76 -6.39
N TYR A 40 5.43 14.06 -7.14
CA TYR A 40 6.28 13.00 -6.62
C TYR A 40 7.73 13.48 -6.51
N THR A 41 8.26 13.45 -5.29
CA THR A 41 9.66 13.76 -4.98
C THR A 41 10.35 12.53 -4.41
N LYS A 42 11.60 12.29 -4.81
CA LYS A 42 12.49 11.26 -4.25
C LYS A 42 13.89 11.85 -4.11
N ASP A 43 14.53 11.64 -2.96
CA ASP A 43 15.90 12.11 -2.69
C ASP A 43 16.09 13.62 -2.93
N LYS A 44 15.11 14.43 -2.47
CA LYS A 44 15.05 15.90 -2.67
C LYS A 44 15.02 16.33 -4.15
N LEU A 45 14.60 15.45 -5.05
CA LEU A 45 14.41 15.75 -6.46
C LEU A 45 12.97 15.47 -6.86
N ILE A 46 12.35 16.40 -7.60
CA ILE A 46 11.08 16.11 -8.27
C ILE A 46 11.32 15.12 -9.40
N LYS A 47 10.44 14.12 -9.52
CA LYS A 47 10.51 13.09 -10.57
C LYS A 47 9.33 13.17 -11.54
N GLY A 48 8.16 13.60 -11.05
CA GLY A 48 6.99 13.76 -11.89
C GLY A 48 5.86 14.51 -11.20
N MET A 49 4.91 14.97 -12.02
CA MET A 49 3.79 15.79 -11.59
C MET A 49 2.51 15.43 -12.35
N LEU A 50 1.38 15.47 -11.64
CA LEU A 50 0.04 15.33 -12.18
C LEU A 50 -0.73 16.64 -12.12
N LEU A 51 -1.22 17.07 -13.27
CA LEU A 51 -2.17 18.17 -13.44
C LEU A 51 -3.58 17.58 -13.64
N ASN A 52 -4.58 18.03 -12.87
CA ASN A 52 -5.93 17.47 -12.92
C ASN A 52 -7.00 18.54 -12.59
N ALA A 53 -8.13 18.16 -12.00
CA ALA A 53 -9.31 18.99 -11.77
C ALA A 53 -9.15 20.34 -11.06
N PHE A 54 -7.99 20.64 -10.46
CA PHE A 54 -7.78 21.86 -9.71
C PHE A 54 -6.58 22.61 -10.28
N SER A 55 -6.83 23.52 -11.21
CA SER A 55 -5.85 24.50 -11.66
C SER A 55 -5.62 25.57 -10.59
N SER A 56 -4.57 26.35 -10.81
CA SER A 56 -4.33 27.59 -10.10
C SER A 56 -4.48 28.77 -11.05
N VAL A 57 -4.53 29.97 -10.48
CA VAL A 57 -4.56 31.21 -11.25
C VAL A 57 -3.39 31.24 -12.25
N ARG A 58 -3.71 31.63 -13.49
CA ARG A 58 -2.77 31.71 -14.62
C ARG A 58 -2.03 30.40 -14.90
N ASP A 59 -2.61 29.24 -14.65
CA ASP A 59 -2.03 28.02 -15.20
C ASP A 59 -2.20 28.04 -16.74
N TYR A 60 -1.17 27.61 -17.46
CA TYR A 60 -1.13 27.57 -18.92
C TYR A 60 -0.70 26.18 -19.38
N LEU A 61 -1.49 25.59 -20.27
CA LEU A 61 -1.21 24.30 -20.90
C LEU A 61 -1.00 24.53 -22.40
N GLY A 62 0.26 24.60 -22.79
CA GLY A 62 0.65 24.63 -24.20
C GLY A 62 1.09 23.27 -24.72
N ALA A 63 1.40 23.26 -26.01
CA ALA A 63 1.92 22.11 -26.71
C ALA A 63 3.33 21.70 -26.25
N GLU A 64 4.19 22.68 -26.00
CA GLU A 64 5.60 22.46 -25.59
C GLU A 64 5.94 23.13 -24.27
N VAL A 65 5.14 24.10 -23.85
CA VAL A 65 5.34 24.86 -22.62
C VAL A 65 4.15 24.67 -21.71
N ILE A 66 4.41 24.35 -20.45
CA ILE A 66 3.40 24.32 -19.39
C ILE A 66 3.84 25.27 -18.29
N ILE A 67 2.93 26.11 -17.84
CA ILE A 67 3.13 26.92 -16.64
C ILE A 67 2.10 26.51 -15.61
N THR A 68 2.55 26.13 -14.43
CA THR A 68 1.63 25.75 -13.35
C THR A 68 2.17 26.17 -11.99
N THR A 69 1.37 25.94 -10.96
CA THR A 69 1.67 26.31 -9.59
C THR A 69 2.08 25.09 -8.78
N LEU A 70 3.13 25.21 -7.97
CA LEU A 70 3.47 24.20 -6.97
C LEU A 70 2.34 24.07 -5.94
N GLY A 71 1.83 22.85 -5.81
CA GLY A 71 0.70 22.53 -4.93
C GLY A 71 1.01 22.63 -3.43
N GLY A 72 0.01 22.30 -2.61
CA GLY A 72 0.10 22.31 -1.15
C GLY A 72 -0.61 23.50 -0.51
N GLY A 73 -0.89 23.42 0.79
CA GLY A 73 -1.54 24.48 1.56
C GLY A 73 -3.03 24.72 1.21
N ARG A 74 -3.67 23.78 0.48
CA ARG A 74 -5.09 23.83 0.13
C ARG A 74 -5.91 22.85 0.98
N GLU A 75 -7.14 23.24 1.30
CA GLU A 75 -8.14 22.44 2.02
C GLU A 75 -9.50 22.59 1.32
N LYS A 76 -10.39 21.60 1.48
CA LYS A 76 -11.75 21.69 0.92
C LYS A 76 -12.57 22.68 1.75
N ASN A 77 -13.17 23.66 1.09
CA ASN A 77 -14.14 24.54 1.74
C ASN A 77 -15.51 23.85 1.90
N SER A 78 -16.49 24.56 2.47
CA SER A 78 -17.87 24.08 2.66
C SER A 78 -18.59 23.69 1.36
N GLN A 79 -18.13 24.18 0.21
CA GLN A 79 -18.66 23.86 -1.12
C GLN A 79 -17.89 22.70 -1.79
N GLY A 80 -16.90 22.12 -1.12
CA GLY A 80 -16.07 21.03 -1.65
C GLY A 80 -14.90 21.48 -2.54
N ASN A 81 -14.74 22.80 -2.75
CA ASN A 81 -13.66 23.37 -3.58
C ASN A 81 -12.34 23.39 -2.80
N LEU A 82 -11.24 23.02 -3.45
CA LEU A 82 -9.89 23.11 -2.87
C LEU A 82 -9.39 24.54 -2.89
N VAL A 83 -9.46 25.22 -1.75
CA VAL A 83 -9.00 26.60 -1.57
C VAL A 83 -7.71 26.65 -0.75
N ARG A 84 -6.81 27.59 -1.08
CA ARG A 84 -5.57 27.79 -0.31
C ARG A 84 -5.88 28.41 1.04
N VAL A 85 -5.51 27.73 2.12
CA VAL A 85 -5.71 28.22 3.50
C VAL A 85 -4.39 28.50 4.21
N LYS A 86 -3.28 28.01 3.67
CA LYS A 86 -1.93 28.22 4.20
C LYS A 86 -0.88 28.17 3.10
N GLN A 87 0.34 28.58 3.46
CA GLN A 87 1.49 28.51 2.58
C GLN A 87 1.82 27.07 2.16
N ALA A 88 2.37 26.91 0.96
CA ALA A 88 2.85 25.62 0.49
C ALA A 88 4.04 25.13 1.33
N ARG A 89 4.29 23.82 1.35
CA ARG A 89 5.42 23.24 2.09
C ARG A 89 6.74 23.56 1.36
N PRO A 90 7.80 24.01 2.07
CA PRO A 90 9.04 24.44 1.42
C PRO A 90 9.76 23.37 0.58
N PHE A 91 9.72 22.11 1.01
CA PHE A 91 10.52 21.04 0.37
C PHE A 91 10.18 20.79 -1.12
N VAL A 92 8.95 21.09 -1.54
CA VAL A 92 8.53 20.92 -2.95
C VAL A 92 9.24 21.95 -3.82
N LEU A 93 9.34 23.20 -3.36
CA LEU A 93 10.06 24.26 -4.04
C LEU A 93 11.54 23.91 -4.14
N GLU A 94 12.17 23.49 -3.04
CA GLU A 94 13.58 23.07 -3.02
C GLU A 94 13.84 21.95 -4.04
N SER A 95 12.96 20.95 -4.10
CA SER A 95 13.10 19.83 -5.05
C SER A 95 12.99 20.27 -6.51
N CYS A 96 12.13 21.25 -6.81
CA CYS A 96 11.99 21.83 -8.14
C CYS A 96 13.21 22.68 -8.52
N LEU A 97 13.73 23.49 -7.59
CA LEU A 97 14.95 24.26 -7.79
C LEU A 97 16.15 23.35 -8.05
N THR A 98 16.25 22.22 -7.34
CA THR A 98 17.29 21.21 -7.59
C THR A 98 17.17 20.64 -9.01
N ALA A 99 15.98 20.23 -9.44
CA ALA A 99 15.76 19.70 -10.79
C ALA A 99 16.01 20.73 -11.90
N MET A 100 15.62 21.99 -11.69
CA MET A 100 15.93 23.10 -12.60
C MET A 100 17.45 23.29 -12.73
N LYS A 101 18.18 23.36 -11.61
CA LYS A 101 19.63 23.55 -11.59
C LYS A 101 20.39 22.40 -12.24
N SER A 102 19.93 21.15 -12.04
CA SER A 102 20.57 19.97 -12.64
C SER A 102 20.12 19.71 -14.08
N GLY A 103 19.09 20.41 -14.58
CA GLY A 103 18.49 20.16 -15.88
C GLY A 103 17.71 18.84 -15.96
N THR A 104 17.36 18.23 -14.82
CA THR A 104 16.76 16.89 -14.78
C THR A 104 15.31 16.93 -15.26
N PRO A 105 14.95 16.13 -16.30
CA PRO A 105 13.57 16.06 -16.77
C PRO A 105 12.62 15.37 -15.77
N ILE A 106 11.36 15.80 -15.77
CA ILE A 106 10.28 15.24 -14.95
C ILE A 106 9.12 14.76 -15.82
N GLY A 107 8.48 13.65 -15.43
CA GLY A 107 7.32 13.14 -16.16
C GLY A 107 6.06 13.95 -15.84
N ILE A 108 5.36 14.42 -16.86
CA ILE A 108 4.11 15.17 -16.69
C ILE A 108 2.91 14.30 -17.08
N ILE A 109 1.92 14.26 -16.19
CA ILE A 109 0.67 13.53 -16.35
C ILE A 109 -0.47 14.54 -16.34
N LEU A 110 -1.44 14.36 -17.24
CA LEU A 110 -2.62 15.21 -17.36
C LEU A 110 -3.89 14.38 -17.15
N GLY A 111 -4.74 14.81 -16.23
CA GLY A 111 -6.05 14.22 -15.99
C GLY A 111 -7.12 14.82 -16.88
N LYS A 112 -8.11 14.02 -17.28
CA LYS A 112 -9.20 14.44 -18.19
C LYS A 112 -10.12 15.53 -17.67
N HIS A 113 -10.02 15.88 -16.39
CA HIS A 113 -10.81 16.94 -15.76
C HIS A 113 -10.03 18.24 -15.59
N TYR A 114 -8.83 18.35 -16.18
CA TYR A 114 -8.07 19.59 -16.14
C TYR A 114 -8.90 20.74 -16.77
N PRO A 115 -9.08 21.90 -16.09
CA PRO A 115 -9.96 22.95 -16.62
C PRO A 115 -9.47 23.61 -17.92
N GLY A 116 -8.15 23.61 -18.18
CA GLY A 116 -7.55 24.27 -19.35
C GLY A 116 -7.33 23.34 -20.55
N LEU A 117 -8.21 22.36 -20.78
CA LEU A 117 -8.10 21.44 -21.92
C LEU A 117 -8.56 22.12 -23.22
N SER A 118 -7.72 22.03 -24.25
CA SER A 118 -8.06 22.44 -25.63
C SER A 118 -8.48 21.27 -26.52
N VAL A 119 -8.22 20.03 -26.09
CA VAL A 119 -8.52 18.78 -26.80
C VAL A 119 -9.17 17.77 -25.87
N GLU A 120 -9.88 16.81 -26.45
CA GLU A 120 -10.48 15.71 -25.71
C GLU A 120 -9.40 14.79 -25.10
N MET A 121 -9.57 14.44 -23.83
CA MET A 121 -8.75 13.48 -23.11
C MET A 121 -9.55 12.20 -22.86
N LYS A 122 -9.21 11.12 -23.57
CA LYS A 122 -9.95 9.86 -23.51
C LYS A 122 -9.88 9.19 -22.14
N HIS A 123 -8.72 9.21 -21.49
CA HIS A 123 -8.45 8.43 -20.29
C HIS A 123 -8.45 9.27 -19.03
N ALA A 124 -8.74 8.69 -17.86
CA ALA A 124 -8.69 9.44 -16.60
C ALA A 124 -7.34 10.14 -16.37
N PHE A 125 -6.24 9.49 -16.75
CA PHE A 125 -4.89 10.03 -16.67
C PHE A 125 -4.08 9.70 -17.93
N ASN A 126 -3.40 10.71 -18.47
CA ASN A 126 -2.69 10.65 -19.74
C ASN A 126 -1.26 11.18 -19.54
N VAL A 127 -0.24 10.38 -19.82
CA VAL A 127 1.15 10.85 -19.75
C VAL A 127 1.43 11.72 -20.97
N LEU A 128 1.90 12.95 -20.73
CA LEU A 128 2.20 13.90 -21.80
C LEU A 128 3.59 13.61 -22.39
N ALA A 129 4.64 13.97 -21.65
CA ALA A 129 6.03 13.79 -22.01
C ALA A 129 6.93 14.03 -20.78
N PHE A 130 8.24 13.95 -20.99
CA PHE A 130 9.21 14.53 -20.07
C PHE A 130 9.36 16.04 -20.33
N PHE A 131 9.47 16.80 -19.26
CA PHE A 131 9.66 18.25 -19.29
C PHE A 131 10.83 18.67 -18.39
N SER A 132 11.60 19.67 -18.81
CA SER A 132 12.59 20.33 -17.97
C SER A 132 11.95 21.55 -17.29
N ILE A 133 12.24 21.75 -16.00
CA ILE A 133 11.91 23.01 -15.32
C ILE A 133 12.91 24.06 -15.77
N THR A 134 12.44 25.15 -16.33
CA THR A 134 13.29 26.21 -16.89
C THR A 134 13.22 27.50 -16.10
N ASP A 135 12.08 27.78 -15.49
CA ASP A 135 11.91 28.94 -14.62
C ASP A 135 11.10 28.56 -13.37
N VAL A 136 11.48 29.14 -12.23
CA VAL A 136 10.75 29.07 -10.97
C VAL A 136 10.66 30.48 -10.41
N TRP A 137 9.45 30.96 -10.14
CA TRP A 137 9.25 32.31 -9.57
C TRP A 137 8.11 32.33 -8.55
N SER A 138 7.98 33.45 -7.85
CA SER A 138 6.88 33.68 -6.91
C SER A 138 5.93 34.74 -7.45
N GLU A 139 4.64 34.56 -7.20
CA GLU A 139 3.59 35.54 -7.50
C GLU A 139 2.53 35.54 -6.39
N LYS A 140 1.55 36.44 -6.46
CA LYS A 140 0.40 36.41 -5.55
C LYS A 140 -0.82 35.81 -6.25
N ASP A 141 -1.54 34.93 -5.54
CA ASP A 141 -2.85 34.48 -5.99
C ASP A 141 -3.93 35.57 -5.77
N GLU A 142 -5.15 35.29 -6.22
CA GLU A 142 -6.31 36.20 -6.10
C GLU A 142 -6.63 36.58 -4.64
N ARG A 143 -6.16 35.79 -3.67
CA ARG A 143 -6.36 36.02 -2.23
C ARG A 143 -5.13 36.63 -1.56
N GLY A 144 -4.11 36.99 -2.34
CA GLY A 144 -2.86 37.59 -1.87
C GLY A 144 -1.85 36.60 -1.29
N PHE A 145 -2.11 35.29 -1.33
CA PHE A 145 -1.12 34.31 -0.89
C PHE A 145 0.03 34.27 -1.90
N VAL A 146 1.26 34.23 -1.38
CA VAL A 146 2.41 33.91 -2.22
C VAL A 146 2.29 32.48 -2.71
N ILE A 147 2.42 32.30 -4.02
CA ILE A 147 2.46 31.01 -4.69
C ILE A 147 3.73 30.90 -5.53
N HIS A 148 4.26 29.70 -5.67
CA HIS A 148 5.42 29.44 -6.52
C HIS A 148 4.95 28.82 -7.83
N LYS A 149 5.35 29.44 -8.93
CA LYS A 149 5.08 28.97 -10.28
C LYS A 149 6.31 28.30 -10.85
N ILE A 150 6.07 27.34 -11.73
CA ILE A 150 7.09 26.69 -12.53
C ILE A 150 6.73 26.81 -14.00
N ARG A 151 7.74 27.03 -14.83
CA ARG A 151 7.66 26.87 -16.28
C ARG A 151 8.39 25.60 -16.67
N LEU A 152 7.71 24.82 -17.51
CA LEU A 152 8.12 23.50 -17.96
C LEU A 152 8.23 23.55 -19.48
N GLU A 153 9.34 23.08 -20.02
CA GLU A 153 9.56 22.92 -21.46
C GLU A 153 9.69 21.44 -21.82
N LYS A 154 8.96 20.99 -22.84
CA LYS A 154 9.02 19.60 -23.34
C LYS A 154 10.44 19.30 -23.81
N THR A 155 11.02 18.20 -23.36
CA THR A 155 12.42 17.87 -23.66
C THR A 155 12.62 17.41 -25.10
N ASP A 156 11.70 16.62 -25.64
CA ASP A 156 11.71 16.18 -27.04
C ASP A 156 10.70 16.98 -27.86
N ARG A 157 11.24 17.89 -28.69
CA ARG A 157 10.47 18.75 -29.61
C ARG A 157 10.61 18.32 -31.06
N SER A 158 11.30 17.20 -31.33
CA SER A 158 11.45 16.66 -32.69
C SER A 158 10.13 16.07 -33.20
N VAL A 159 9.26 15.66 -32.28
CA VAL A 159 7.91 15.16 -32.56
C VAL A 159 6.85 16.10 -32.01
N PRO A 160 5.76 16.36 -32.76
CA PRO A 160 4.60 17.08 -32.25
C PRO A 160 4.05 16.45 -30.97
N SER A 161 3.51 17.27 -30.09
CA SER A 161 2.85 16.77 -28.88
C SER A 161 1.52 16.15 -29.25
N TRP A 162 1.29 14.91 -28.82
CA TRP A 162 0.11 14.15 -29.24
C TRP A 162 -1.21 14.84 -28.88
N TRP A 163 -1.21 15.70 -27.86
CA TRP A 163 -2.36 16.49 -27.39
C TRP A 163 -2.56 17.83 -28.14
N GLN A 164 -1.92 18.04 -29.28
CA GLN A 164 -2.15 19.22 -30.13
C GLN A 164 -3.36 19.02 -31.07
N LEU A 165 -3.84 20.13 -31.62
CA LEU A 165 -4.72 20.14 -32.79
C LEU A 165 -3.91 20.03 -34.09
N LYS A 166 -4.49 19.38 -35.10
CA LYS A 166 -3.85 19.20 -36.41
C LYS A 166 -3.53 20.54 -37.10
N SER A 167 -4.30 21.59 -36.79
CA SER A 167 -4.16 22.94 -37.32
C SER A 167 -3.11 23.81 -36.62
N GLU A 168 -2.54 23.37 -35.49
CA GLU A 168 -1.71 24.21 -34.60
C GLU A 168 -0.22 23.84 -34.60
N LEU A 169 0.26 23.12 -35.62
CA LEU A 169 1.67 22.76 -35.75
C LEU A 169 2.54 24.03 -35.74
N THR A 170 3.25 24.23 -34.64
CA THR A 170 3.99 25.48 -34.37
C THR A 170 5.40 25.40 -34.97
N ILE A 171 5.86 26.50 -35.56
CA ILE A 171 7.21 26.63 -36.12
C ILE A 171 8.15 27.18 -35.03
N ALA A 172 9.36 26.64 -34.93
CA ALA A 172 10.39 27.13 -34.01
C ALA A 172 10.72 28.61 -34.31
N SER A 173 10.61 29.47 -33.29
CA SER A 173 10.94 30.90 -33.38
C SER A 173 12.00 31.27 -32.34
N LYS A 174 12.80 32.32 -32.62
CA LYS A 174 13.89 32.81 -31.76
C LYS A 174 13.36 33.83 -30.72
N HIS A 175 12.43 33.41 -29.87
CA HIS A 175 11.99 34.24 -28.75
C HIS A 175 12.91 34.04 -27.54
N ALA A 176 13.17 35.12 -26.83
CA ALA A 176 13.85 35.11 -25.54
C ALA A 176 13.24 36.19 -24.66
N SER A 177 12.65 35.80 -23.54
CA SER A 177 12.10 36.76 -22.60
C SER A 177 13.23 37.63 -22.03
N SER A 178 13.02 38.94 -22.02
CA SER A 178 13.99 39.88 -21.44
C SER A 178 14.20 39.60 -19.95
N LEU A 179 15.46 39.61 -19.53
CA LEU A 179 15.87 39.52 -18.13
C LEU A 179 16.14 40.94 -17.63
N VAL A 180 15.48 41.37 -16.56
CA VAL A 180 15.59 42.73 -16.02
C VAL A 180 15.90 42.67 -14.52
N TRP A 181 16.70 43.63 -14.04
CA TRP A 181 17.21 43.67 -12.68
C TRP A 181 16.40 44.68 -11.87
N CYS A 182 15.89 44.26 -10.72
CA CYS A 182 15.17 45.14 -9.83
C CYS A 182 16.10 46.23 -9.27
N VAL A 183 15.68 47.49 -9.35
CA VAL A 183 16.45 48.60 -8.79
C VAL A 183 16.50 48.59 -7.25
N ASP A 184 15.51 48.00 -6.58
CA ASP A 184 15.45 47.94 -5.11
C ASP A 184 16.20 46.76 -4.51
N CYS A 185 16.09 45.55 -5.10
CA CYS A 185 16.71 44.34 -4.54
C CYS A 185 17.86 43.78 -5.38
N HIS A 186 18.15 44.36 -6.55
CA HIS A 186 19.21 43.95 -7.48
C HIS A 186 19.16 42.48 -7.92
N GLN A 187 18.00 41.84 -7.79
CA GLN A 187 17.77 40.47 -8.27
C GLN A 187 17.19 40.53 -9.68
N GLY A 188 17.73 39.69 -10.57
CA GLY A 188 17.23 39.52 -11.93
C GLY A 188 15.95 38.68 -11.96
N SER A 189 14.99 39.07 -12.79
CA SER A 189 13.82 38.25 -13.11
C SER A 189 13.37 38.50 -14.54
N LYS A 190 12.81 37.47 -15.20
CA LYS A 190 12.32 37.57 -16.58
C LYS A 190 11.03 38.39 -16.65
N THR A 191 10.77 39.00 -17.81
CA THR A 191 9.50 39.63 -18.15
C THR A 191 8.42 38.58 -18.43
N VAL A 192 7.81 38.09 -17.35
CA VAL A 192 6.80 37.02 -17.38
C VAL A 192 5.46 37.48 -17.94
N PHE A 193 5.05 38.73 -17.69
CA PHE A 193 3.70 39.23 -18.01
C PHE A 193 3.69 40.15 -19.23
N SER A 194 2.59 40.12 -19.99
CA SER A 194 2.38 40.95 -21.18
C SER A 194 2.29 42.45 -20.87
N CYS A 195 1.84 42.81 -19.66
CA CYS A 195 1.75 44.19 -19.18
C CYS A 195 3.10 44.79 -18.76
N GLY A 196 4.22 44.06 -18.93
CA GLY A 196 5.57 44.52 -18.64
C GLY A 196 6.25 43.81 -17.47
N TRP A 197 7.49 44.23 -17.19
CA TRP A 197 8.33 43.62 -16.18
C TRP A 197 7.94 44.07 -14.76
N ILE A 198 7.98 43.12 -13.81
CA ILE A 198 7.83 43.37 -12.36
C ILE A 198 8.84 42.54 -11.56
N CYS A 199 9.13 42.96 -10.33
CA CYS A 199 10.01 42.20 -9.45
C CYS A 199 9.29 40.93 -8.93
N LEU A 200 9.87 39.76 -9.22
CA LEU A 200 9.37 38.45 -8.78
C LEU A 200 10.09 37.88 -7.54
N ASN A 201 11.00 38.66 -6.95
CA ASN A 201 11.68 38.29 -5.71
C ASN A 201 10.76 38.55 -4.51
N GLN A 202 10.24 37.48 -3.89
CA GLN A 202 9.34 37.54 -2.73
C GLN A 202 9.87 38.39 -1.56
N LYS A 203 11.20 38.52 -1.41
CA LYS A 203 11.82 39.30 -0.32
C LYS A 203 11.91 40.80 -0.62
N CYS A 204 11.56 41.24 -1.83
CA CYS A 204 11.64 42.63 -2.25
C CYS A 204 10.38 43.42 -1.82
N ALA A 205 10.55 44.69 -1.44
CA ALA A 205 9.43 45.59 -1.16
C ALA A 205 8.57 45.90 -2.41
N LYS A 206 9.15 45.79 -3.62
CA LYS A 206 8.45 45.90 -4.91
C LYS A 206 7.94 44.57 -5.45
N PHE A 207 7.94 43.52 -4.62
CA PHE A 207 7.48 42.19 -5.03
C PHE A 207 6.04 42.23 -5.52
N PHE A 208 5.82 41.80 -6.77
CA PHE A 208 4.51 41.67 -7.37
C PHE A 208 3.69 42.97 -7.34
N THR A 209 4.36 44.11 -7.50
CA THR A 209 3.76 45.45 -7.59
C THR A 209 3.70 45.88 -9.04
N PHE A 210 2.50 46.24 -9.51
CA PHE A 210 2.25 46.68 -10.89
C PHE A 210 2.06 48.19 -10.98
N PRO A 211 2.30 48.80 -12.16
CA PRO A 211 1.92 50.20 -12.41
C PRO A 211 0.42 50.45 -12.17
N ALA A 212 0.07 51.70 -11.89
CA ALA A 212 -1.33 52.10 -11.71
C ALA A 212 -2.15 51.80 -12.99
N GLY A 213 -3.34 51.22 -12.82
CA GLY A 213 -4.25 50.87 -13.91
C GLY A 213 -4.14 49.43 -14.42
N VAL A 214 -3.18 48.63 -13.95
CA VAL A 214 -3.10 47.20 -14.29
C VAL A 214 -4.04 46.39 -13.40
N ASP A 215 -4.97 45.66 -14.02
CA ASP A 215 -5.81 44.69 -13.33
C ASP A 215 -5.05 43.37 -13.10
N THR A 216 -4.69 43.11 -11.84
CA THR A 216 -3.93 41.91 -11.46
C THR A 216 -4.74 40.61 -11.55
N SER A 217 -6.06 40.70 -11.72
CA SER A 217 -6.94 39.55 -11.96
C SER A 217 -6.92 39.06 -13.42
N GLN A 218 -6.50 39.90 -14.37
CA GLN A 218 -6.51 39.62 -15.81
C GLN A 218 -5.11 39.50 -16.43
N LEU A 219 -4.09 39.20 -15.62
CA LEU A 219 -2.71 39.08 -16.10
C LEU A 219 -2.55 37.91 -17.08
N THR A 220 -1.92 38.17 -18.22
CA THR A 220 -1.54 37.17 -19.23
C THR A 220 -0.01 37.09 -19.38
N TYR A 221 0.48 35.93 -19.82
CA TYR A 221 1.91 35.74 -20.07
C TYR A 221 2.36 36.49 -21.32
N SER A 222 3.60 37.01 -21.31
CA SER A 222 4.20 37.61 -22.50
C SER A 222 4.44 36.55 -23.58
N GLU A 223 4.31 36.95 -24.85
CA GLU A 223 4.56 36.06 -25.98
C GLU A 223 6.00 35.54 -25.97
N ASP A 224 6.98 36.41 -25.71
CA ASP A 224 8.39 36.01 -25.61
C ASP A 224 8.62 34.94 -24.54
N PHE A 225 7.95 35.02 -23.38
CA PHE A 225 8.08 34.02 -22.32
C PHE A 225 7.41 32.68 -22.67
N LEU A 226 6.28 32.71 -23.38
CA LEU A 226 5.61 31.49 -23.85
C LEU A 226 6.40 30.81 -24.99
N LEU A 227 7.02 31.59 -25.86
CA LEU A 227 7.72 31.10 -27.04
C LEU A 227 9.23 30.86 -26.83
N GLU A 228 9.80 31.29 -25.70
CA GLU A 228 11.21 31.00 -25.35
C GLU A 228 11.49 29.49 -25.33
N ARG A 229 12.64 29.08 -25.87
CA ARG A 229 13.09 27.68 -25.89
C ARG A 229 14.53 27.58 -25.41
N THR A 230 14.78 26.69 -24.46
CA THR A 230 16.11 26.45 -23.90
C THR A 230 16.65 25.06 -24.29
N SER A 231 17.95 24.86 -24.10
CA SER A 231 18.57 23.54 -24.26
C SER A 231 18.13 22.62 -23.11
N HIS A 232 17.92 21.34 -23.41
CA HIS A 232 17.47 20.35 -22.42
C HIS A 232 18.39 19.15 -22.38
N GLN A 233 18.42 18.48 -21.23
CA GLN A 233 19.03 17.17 -21.11
C GLN A 233 18.05 16.11 -21.59
N ALA A 234 18.57 15.07 -22.25
CA ALA A 234 17.77 13.91 -22.58
C ALA A 234 17.32 13.20 -21.28
N PRO A 235 16.08 12.72 -21.21
CA PRO A 235 15.63 11.89 -20.10
C PRO A 235 16.50 10.64 -19.97
N GLN A 236 16.88 10.27 -18.75
CA GLN A 236 17.70 9.08 -18.47
C GLN A 236 16.90 7.76 -18.54
N GLN A 237 15.56 7.86 -18.61
CA GLN A 237 14.66 6.71 -18.62
C GLN A 237 13.54 6.96 -19.63
N PRO A 238 12.98 5.90 -20.23
CA PRO A 238 11.89 6.03 -21.19
C PRO A 238 10.58 6.45 -20.49
N LEU A 239 9.66 7.05 -21.26
CA LEU A 239 8.31 7.37 -20.77
C LEU A 239 7.53 6.09 -20.43
N GLN A 240 7.62 5.11 -21.34
CA GLN A 240 7.14 3.75 -21.12
C GLN A 240 8.28 2.93 -20.52
N PRO A 241 8.21 2.53 -19.24
CA PRO A 241 9.21 1.66 -18.64
C PRO A 241 9.25 0.31 -19.38
N PRO A 242 10.43 -0.33 -19.47
CA PRO A 242 10.53 -1.67 -20.03
C PRO A 242 9.72 -2.66 -19.17
N LEU A 243 9.27 -3.75 -19.80
CA LEU A 243 8.68 -4.86 -19.06
C LEU A 243 9.72 -5.47 -18.10
N PRO A 244 9.28 -5.99 -16.93
CA PRO A 244 10.19 -6.65 -16.00
C PRO A 244 10.82 -7.89 -16.64
N ASP A 245 12.11 -8.09 -16.39
CA ASP A 245 12.83 -9.29 -16.80
C ASP A 245 12.54 -10.43 -15.80
N ILE A 246 11.49 -11.20 -16.10
CA ILE A 246 10.95 -12.26 -15.24
C ILE A 246 11.92 -13.45 -15.04
N PRO A 247 12.68 -13.92 -16.06
CA PRO A 247 13.57 -15.07 -15.91
C PRO A 247 14.97 -14.75 -15.33
N MET A 248 15.20 -13.59 -14.72
CA MET A 248 16.53 -13.27 -14.18
C MET A 248 17.00 -14.33 -13.15
N PRO A 249 18.19 -14.95 -13.35
CA PRO A 249 18.74 -15.92 -12.40
C PRO A 249 18.81 -15.35 -10.97
N GLY A 250 18.26 -16.09 -10.01
CA GLY A 250 18.25 -15.71 -8.59
C GLY A 250 16.98 -14.99 -8.11
N PHE A 251 16.04 -14.66 -9.01
CA PHE A 251 14.73 -14.14 -8.64
C PHE A 251 13.69 -15.27 -8.52
N LEU A 252 12.84 -15.18 -7.50
CA LEU A 252 11.80 -16.16 -7.18
C LEU A 252 10.41 -15.74 -7.65
N GLY A 253 10.26 -14.53 -8.19
CA GLY A 253 8.98 -14.00 -8.65
C GLY A 253 8.09 -13.45 -7.53
N THR A 254 8.65 -13.23 -6.34
CA THR A 254 7.95 -12.61 -5.19
C THR A 254 8.71 -11.45 -4.56
N GLU A 255 9.79 -10.98 -5.21
CA GLU A 255 10.51 -9.78 -4.81
C GLU A 255 9.59 -8.55 -4.87
N LYS A 256 9.97 -7.49 -4.15
CA LYS A 256 9.20 -6.24 -4.10
C LYS A 256 8.79 -5.71 -5.48
N ALA A 257 9.71 -5.80 -6.44
CA ALA A 257 9.51 -5.34 -7.82
C ALA A 257 8.47 -6.17 -8.59
N MET A 258 8.23 -7.43 -8.19
CA MET A 258 7.25 -8.31 -8.84
C MET A 258 5.80 -7.92 -8.55
N ARG A 259 5.58 -7.03 -7.57
CA ARG A 259 4.28 -6.40 -7.30
C ARG A 259 4.08 -5.09 -8.07
N ASP A 260 5.13 -4.53 -8.67
CA ASP A 260 5.01 -3.28 -9.43
C ASP A 260 4.08 -3.45 -10.63
N GLY A 261 3.59 -2.31 -11.13
CA GLY A 261 2.77 -2.28 -12.33
C GLY A 261 3.64 -2.35 -13.58
N ILE A 262 3.00 -2.62 -14.71
CA ILE A 262 3.65 -2.58 -16.03
C ILE A 262 2.90 -1.62 -16.94
N VAL A 263 3.53 -1.21 -18.04
CA VAL A 263 2.84 -0.57 -19.15
C VAL A 263 2.75 -1.58 -20.29
N CYS A 264 1.55 -1.90 -20.76
CA CYS A 264 1.42 -2.90 -21.83
C CYS A 264 2.04 -2.36 -23.13
N PRO A 265 2.78 -3.23 -23.84
CA PRO A 265 3.39 -2.87 -25.12
C PRO A 265 2.39 -2.67 -26.26
N GLU A 266 1.17 -3.19 -26.15
CA GLU A 266 0.17 -3.14 -27.23
C GLU A 266 -0.73 -1.90 -27.16
N CYS A 267 -1.26 -1.55 -25.98
CA CYS A 267 -2.22 -0.45 -25.84
C CYS A 267 -1.85 0.60 -24.79
N HIS A 268 -0.67 0.52 -24.18
CA HIS A 268 -0.04 1.61 -23.41
C HIS A 268 -0.71 2.07 -22.09
N ARG A 269 -1.85 1.53 -21.66
CA ARG A 269 -2.34 1.63 -20.27
C ARG A 269 -1.34 1.02 -19.27
N CYS A 270 -1.26 1.62 -18.10
CA CYS A 270 -0.66 1.02 -16.91
C CYS A 270 -1.55 -0.11 -16.38
N ALA A 271 -0.96 -1.29 -16.15
CA ALA A 271 -1.60 -2.44 -15.54
C ALA A 271 -1.03 -2.69 -14.15
N ARG A 272 -1.89 -3.02 -13.18
CA ARG A 272 -1.48 -3.41 -11.82
C ARG A 272 -1.20 -4.91 -11.78
N ARG A 273 -0.33 -5.37 -10.88
CA ARG A 273 -0.18 -6.80 -10.56
C ARG A 273 -1.40 -7.30 -9.77
N VAL A 274 -2.54 -7.53 -10.41
CA VAL A 274 -3.77 -7.99 -9.73
C VAL A 274 -3.68 -9.48 -9.39
N ASP A 275 -3.24 -10.30 -10.33
CA ASP A 275 -3.13 -11.75 -10.19
C ASP A 275 -1.76 -12.17 -9.66
N TRP A 276 -1.74 -13.24 -8.86
CA TRP A 276 -0.51 -13.78 -8.28
C TRP A 276 0.50 -14.25 -9.31
N THR A 277 0.05 -14.75 -10.46
CA THR A 277 0.88 -15.43 -11.46
C THR A 277 1.09 -14.63 -12.75
N LYS A 278 0.46 -13.46 -12.90
CA LYS A 278 0.49 -12.71 -14.16
C LYS A 278 0.08 -11.25 -14.00
N TRP A 279 0.45 -10.44 -14.98
CA TRP A 279 -0.26 -9.21 -15.30
C TRP A 279 -1.24 -9.52 -16.43
N THR A 280 -2.54 -9.51 -16.12
CA THR A 280 -3.58 -9.41 -17.15
C THR A 280 -3.95 -7.97 -17.35
N TYR A 281 -4.24 -7.62 -18.59
CA TYR A 281 -4.66 -6.28 -18.88
C TYR A 281 -6.08 -5.99 -18.42
N GLU A 282 -6.29 -4.78 -17.90
CA GLU A 282 -7.58 -4.34 -17.34
C GLU A 282 -8.50 -3.69 -18.40
N ASP A 283 -8.08 -3.66 -19.68
CA ASP A 283 -8.90 -3.21 -20.80
C ASP A 283 -9.52 -4.43 -21.51
N PRO A 284 -10.86 -4.54 -21.60
CA PRO A 284 -11.52 -5.64 -22.30
C PRO A 284 -11.08 -5.81 -23.77
N LEU A 285 -10.56 -4.74 -24.39
CA LEU A 285 -10.15 -4.73 -25.80
C LEU A 285 -8.68 -5.15 -26.01
N CYS A 286 -7.90 -5.36 -24.94
CA CYS A 286 -6.52 -5.83 -25.04
C CYS A 286 -6.36 -7.20 -24.36
N HIS A 287 -5.76 -8.14 -25.09
CA HIS A 287 -5.59 -9.52 -24.63
C HIS A 287 -4.16 -9.83 -24.16
N PHE A 288 -3.28 -8.83 -24.14
CA PHE A 288 -1.93 -8.99 -23.64
C PHE A 288 -1.91 -9.55 -22.21
N THR A 289 -1.12 -10.60 -22.01
CA THR A 289 -0.88 -11.20 -20.70
C THR A 289 0.61 -11.46 -20.54
N LEU A 290 1.17 -10.96 -19.43
CA LEU A 290 2.55 -11.25 -19.04
C LEU A 290 2.54 -12.23 -17.88
N PHE A 291 2.87 -13.50 -18.15
CA PHE A 291 2.98 -14.53 -17.12
C PHE A 291 4.25 -14.35 -16.30
N ALA A 292 4.12 -14.41 -14.98
CA ALA A 292 5.23 -14.51 -14.05
C ALA A 292 4.82 -15.34 -12.83
N PRO A 293 4.55 -16.64 -12.99
CA PRO A 293 4.28 -17.52 -11.85
C PRO A 293 5.53 -17.56 -10.95
N PRO A 294 5.38 -17.44 -9.62
CA PRO A 294 6.51 -17.56 -8.72
C PRO A 294 7.21 -18.92 -8.81
N LEU A 295 8.54 -18.91 -8.74
CA LEU A 295 9.36 -20.12 -8.64
C LEU A 295 9.32 -20.68 -7.22
N PRO A 296 9.47 -22.00 -7.00
CA PRO A 296 9.54 -22.57 -5.66
C PRO A 296 10.65 -21.94 -4.81
N LEU A 297 10.32 -21.57 -3.58
CA LEU A 297 11.23 -21.11 -2.54
C LEU A 297 11.56 -22.31 -1.62
N PRO A 298 12.81 -22.80 -1.60
CA PRO A 298 13.22 -23.92 -0.75
C PRO A 298 13.11 -23.61 0.75
N LEU A 299 12.79 -24.63 1.56
CA LEU A 299 12.72 -24.52 3.02
C LEU A 299 14.03 -24.03 3.66
N ILE A 300 15.18 -24.42 3.10
CA ILE A 300 16.48 -23.97 3.61
C ILE A 300 16.64 -22.44 3.56
N GLU A 301 16.09 -21.78 2.53
CA GLU A 301 16.12 -20.31 2.45
C GLU A 301 15.23 -19.68 3.54
N ILE A 302 14.06 -20.27 3.82
CA ILE A 302 13.19 -19.82 4.92
C ILE A 302 13.91 -19.93 6.26
N TYR A 303 14.71 -20.98 6.45
CA TYR A 303 15.45 -21.20 7.69
C TYR A 303 16.59 -20.19 7.85
N VAL A 304 17.25 -19.83 6.75
CA VAL A 304 18.23 -18.74 6.71
C VAL A 304 17.56 -17.40 7.06
N GLU A 305 16.43 -17.08 6.43
CA GLU A 305 15.66 -15.86 6.74
C GLU A 305 15.28 -15.80 8.23
N GLU A 306 14.83 -16.91 8.81
CA GLU A 306 14.48 -17.01 10.22
C GLU A 306 15.68 -16.68 11.13
N VAL A 307 16.84 -17.29 10.87
CA VAL A 307 18.07 -17.03 11.64
C VAL A 307 18.50 -15.57 11.51
N GLU A 308 18.47 -15.01 10.30
CA GLU A 308 18.81 -13.61 10.06
C GLU A 308 17.86 -12.63 10.77
N GLN A 309 16.55 -12.93 10.80
CA GLN A 309 15.60 -12.08 11.52
C GLN A 309 15.80 -12.17 13.03
N ARG A 310 16.06 -13.36 13.59
CA ARG A 310 16.33 -13.53 15.02
C ARG A 310 17.58 -12.78 15.50
N GLN A 311 18.51 -12.43 14.62
CA GLN A 311 19.66 -11.56 14.97
C GLN A 311 19.28 -10.07 15.08
N LYS A 312 18.12 -9.66 14.54
CA LYS A 312 17.68 -8.27 14.54
C LYS A 312 16.91 -7.97 15.82
N ARG A 313 17.38 -6.97 16.58
CA ARG A 313 16.72 -6.50 17.82
C ARG A 313 15.23 -6.17 17.65
N THR A 314 14.82 -5.69 16.49
CA THR A 314 13.41 -5.36 16.21
C THR A 314 12.52 -6.59 16.12
N PHE A 315 13.05 -7.72 15.67
CA PHE A 315 12.32 -8.99 15.60
C PHE A 315 12.24 -9.67 16.96
N GLU A 316 13.34 -9.65 17.71
CA GLU A 316 13.42 -10.23 19.07
C GLU A 316 12.79 -9.36 20.16
N SER A 317 12.39 -8.12 19.86
CA SER A 317 11.75 -7.26 20.86
C SER A 317 10.43 -7.86 21.36
N LYS A 318 10.41 -8.33 22.61
CA LYS A 318 9.18 -8.77 23.30
C LYS A 318 8.40 -7.52 23.72
N ILE A 319 7.20 -7.36 23.19
CA ILE A 319 6.21 -6.40 23.71
C ILE A 319 5.17 -7.24 24.43
N LEU A 320 5.05 -7.03 25.73
CA LEU A 320 4.04 -7.64 26.58
C LEU A 320 3.63 -6.58 27.61
N ASP A 321 2.41 -6.09 27.50
CA ASP A 321 1.84 -5.16 28.46
C ASP A 321 1.67 -5.85 29.83
N GLU A 322 1.88 -5.10 30.92
CA GLU A 322 1.93 -5.65 32.28
C GLU A 322 0.61 -6.26 32.74
N HIS A 323 -0.51 -5.88 32.11
CA HIS A 323 -1.83 -6.40 32.39
C HIS A 323 -2.18 -7.67 31.60
N ILE A 324 -1.33 -8.10 30.66
CA ILE A 324 -1.51 -9.37 29.95
C ILE A 324 -0.89 -10.50 30.77
N LEU A 325 -1.70 -11.53 31.07
CA LEU A 325 -1.21 -12.72 31.76
C LEU A 325 -0.69 -13.74 30.76
N GLU A 326 0.47 -14.34 31.03
CA GLU A 326 1.06 -15.40 30.21
C GLU A 326 0.91 -16.75 30.92
N ALA A 327 0.43 -17.75 30.20
CA ALA A 327 0.39 -19.15 30.62
C ALA A 327 1.10 -20.01 29.57
N ARG A 328 1.78 -21.07 30.02
CA ARG A 328 2.48 -22.01 29.14
C ARG A 328 2.01 -23.43 29.39
N SER A 329 1.90 -24.20 28.31
CA SER A 329 1.54 -25.62 28.35
C SER A 329 2.19 -26.36 27.17
N LYS A 330 1.91 -27.65 27.03
CA LYS A 330 2.28 -28.45 25.86
C LYS A 330 1.10 -29.30 25.43
N SER A 331 0.94 -29.52 24.13
CA SER A 331 -0.02 -30.48 23.60
C SER A 331 0.42 -30.93 22.21
N ASN A 332 0.31 -32.23 21.94
CA ASN A 332 0.72 -32.87 20.69
C ASN A 332 2.12 -32.41 20.20
N GLY A 333 3.09 -32.36 21.12
CA GLY A 333 4.47 -31.92 20.86
C GLY A 333 4.68 -30.41 20.72
N TYR A 334 3.63 -29.60 20.58
CA TYR A 334 3.74 -28.14 20.53
C TYR A 334 3.99 -27.55 21.91
N ALA A 335 4.91 -26.58 21.99
CA ALA A 335 4.94 -25.66 23.13
C ALA A 335 3.89 -24.58 22.92
N ILE A 336 3.02 -24.38 23.91
CA ILE A 336 1.87 -23.49 23.82
C ILE A 336 2.11 -22.29 24.74
N GLU A 337 1.93 -21.08 24.19
CA GLU A 337 2.02 -19.80 24.89
C GLU A 337 0.66 -19.11 24.79
N GLN A 338 -0.08 -19.02 25.90
CA GLN A 338 -1.37 -18.35 25.95
C GLN A 338 -1.26 -16.99 26.64
N TYR A 339 -1.71 -15.94 25.97
CA TYR A 339 -1.76 -14.56 26.45
C TYR A 339 -3.21 -14.18 26.72
N LEU A 340 -3.55 -13.90 27.98
CA LEU A 340 -4.89 -13.48 28.39
C LEU A 340 -5.00 -11.95 28.32
N LEU A 341 -5.89 -11.45 27.47
CA LEU A 341 -6.00 -10.02 27.18
C LEU A 341 -7.06 -9.38 28.09
N PRO A 342 -6.72 -8.26 28.77
CA PRO A 342 -7.65 -7.55 29.64
C PRO A 342 -8.68 -6.72 28.87
N ASP A 343 -9.79 -6.33 29.51
CA ASP A 343 -10.69 -5.32 28.98
C ASP A 343 -9.99 -3.95 29.02
N PRO A 344 -9.92 -3.21 27.90
CA PRO A 344 -9.39 -1.85 27.92
C PRO A 344 -10.11 -0.89 28.89
N LEU A 345 -11.37 -1.17 29.24
CA LEU A 345 -12.16 -0.39 30.20
C LEU A 345 -11.99 -0.87 31.65
N ASN A 346 -11.53 -2.10 31.85
CA ASN A 346 -11.29 -2.67 33.17
C ASN A 346 -10.19 -3.74 33.09
N ALA A 347 -8.96 -3.33 33.44
CA ALA A 347 -7.78 -4.18 33.32
C ALA A 347 -7.82 -5.46 34.21
N CYS A 348 -8.76 -5.54 35.17
CA CYS A 348 -8.95 -6.72 36.00
C CYS A 348 -9.83 -7.79 35.36
N VAL A 349 -10.53 -7.47 34.27
CA VAL A 349 -11.41 -8.41 33.55
C VAL A 349 -10.66 -8.95 32.34
N ILE A 350 -10.54 -10.27 32.22
CA ILE A 350 -10.02 -10.91 31.01
C ILE A 350 -11.16 -11.09 30.02
N ILE A 351 -10.98 -10.64 28.78
CA ILE A 351 -12.02 -10.64 27.74
C ILE A 351 -11.73 -11.61 26.59
N GLY A 352 -10.60 -12.31 26.65
CA GLY A 352 -10.23 -13.33 25.69
C GLY A 352 -8.75 -13.68 25.75
N SER A 353 -8.30 -14.45 24.78
CA SER A 353 -6.93 -14.95 24.71
C SER A 353 -6.33 -14.90 23.30
N VAL A 354 -5.01 -14.81 23.24
CA VAL A 354 -4.20 -15.09 22.05
C VAL A 354 -3.26 -16.23 22.40
N THR A 355 -3.40 -17.37 21.73
CA THR A 355 -2.64 -18.59 22.00
C THR A 355 -1.72 -18.91 20.83
N VAL A 356 -0.44 -19.15 21.09
CA VAL A 356 0.56 -19.49 20.07
C VAL A 356 1.02 -20.92 20.26
N PHE A 357 0.96 -21.72 19.20
CA PHE A 357 1.51 -23.07 19.17
C PHE A 357 2.83 -23.02 18.41
N ARG A 358 3.92 -23.21 19.15
CA ARG A 358 5.28 -23.21 18.61
C ARG A 358 5.60 -24.56 18.01
N THR A 359 5.93 -24.55 16.73
CA THR A 359 6.35 -25.76 16.04
C THR A 359 7.84 -26.03 16.21
N THR A 360 8.26 -27.24 15.87
CA THR A 360 9.67 -27.63 15.72
C THR A 360 9.91 -28.18 14.32
N ARG A 361 11.19 -28.29 13.92
CA ARG A 361 11.53 -28.92 12.63
C ARG A 361 11.00 -30.35 12.52
N ALA A 362 11.04 -31.12 13.63
CA ALA A 362 10.49 -32.47 13.67
C ALA A 362 8.98 -32.48 13.38
N ILE A 363 8.21 -31.63 14.07
CA ILE A 363 6.77 -31.49 13.85
C ILE A 363 6.46 -31.06 12.41
N ASN A 364 7.22 -30.11 11.87
CA ASN A 364 7.00 -29.61 10.51
C ASN A 364 7.26 -30.66 9.42
N SER A 365 8.23 -31.55 9.65
CA SER A 365 8.64 -32.60 8.72
C SER A 365 7.76 -33.86 8.75
N CYS A 366 6.87 -33.99 9.74
CA CYS A 366 5.95 -35.11 9.81
C CYS A 366 5.09 -35.22 8.54
N GLU A 367 4.67 -36.43 8.21
CA GLU A 367 3.79 -36.65 7.06
C GLU A 367 2.48 -35.84 7.22
N GLY A 368 2.06 -35.10 6.18
CA GLY A 368 0.87 -34.24 6.24
C GLY A 368 1.00 -32.99 7.12
N ALA A 369 2.23 -32.56 7.44
CA ALA A 369 2.52 -31.42 8.28
C ALA A 369 2.96 -30.16 7.47
N PRO A 370 3.28 -29.03 8.14
CA PRO A 370 3.58 -27.75 7.48
C PRO A 370 4.57 -27.77 6.31
N ASP A 371 5.65 -28.56 6.35
CA ASP A 371 6.62 -28.64 5.24
C ASP A 371 5.93 -29.13 3.95
N ARG A 372 5.09 -30.17 4.07
CA ARG A 372 4.34 -30.70 2.93
C ARG A 372 3.25 -29.73 2.45
N MET A 373 2.58 -29.05 3.37
CA MET A 373 1.57 -28.03 3.02
C MET A 373 2.21 -26.89 2.23
N TRP A 374 3.39 -26.44 2.67
CA TRP A 374 4.16 -25.42 1.98
C TRP A 374 4.52 -25.84 0.55
N ASP A 375 5.14 -27.00 0.38
CA ASP A 375 5.52 -27.49 -0.95
C ASP A 375 4.34 -27.54 -1.92
N LEU A 376 3.20 -28.10 -1.47
CA LEU A 376 1.99 -28.18 -2.30
C LEU A 376 1.42 -26.79 -2.63
N LEU A 377 1.33 -25.89 -1.65
CA LEU A 377 0.81 -24.54 -1.88
C LEU A 377 1.67 -23.75 -2.85
N GLN A 378 2.99 -23.91 -2.84
CA GLN A 378 3.84 -23.27 -3.84
C GLN A 378 3.48 -23.70 -5.26
N HIS A 379 3.19 -24.99 -5.46
CA HIS A 379 2.77 -25.52 -6.76
C HIS A 379 1.34 -25.11 -7.14
N ASP A 380 0.40 -25.17 -6.20
CA ASP A 380 -1.01 -24.87 -6.45
C ASP A 380 -1.19 -23.37 -6.76
N THR A 381 -0.54 -22.50 -5.99
CA THR A 381 -0.61 -21.04 -6.16
C THR A 381 0.01 -20.56 -7.47
N ALA A 382 1.01 -21.27 -8.01
CA ALA A 382 1.60 -20.98 -9.31
C ALA A 382 0.70 -21.34 -10.52
N LYS A 383 -0.42 -22.05 -10.29
CA LYS A 383 -1.38 -22.48 -11.34
C LYS A 383 -2.68 -21.68 -11.25
N ASN A 384 -3.77 -22.32 -10.84
CA ASN A 384 -5.14 -21.78 -10.86
C ASN A 384 -5.75 -21.66 -9.45
N PHE A 385 -4.95 -21.24 -8.47
CA PHE A 385 -5.41 -21.11 -7.08
C PHE A 385 -6.44 -19.99 -6.88
N GLY A 386 -6.42 -18.96 -7.72
CA GLY A 386 -7.36 -17.82 -7.65
C GLY A 386 -6.86 -16.63 -6.84
N PHE A 387 -5.58 -16.60 -6.44
CA PHE A 387 -5.01 -15.48 -5.70
C PHE A 387 -5.03 -14.17 -6.48
N LYS A 388 -5.77 -13.20 -5.92
CA LYS A 388 -5.90 -11.84 -6.46
C LYS A 388 -5.79 -10.79 -5.36
N ARG A 389 -5.23 -9.63 -5.69
CA ARG A 389 -5.37 -8.44 -4.87
C ARG A 389 -6.79 -7.90 -5.02
N GLN A 390 -7.37 -7.39 -3.94
CA GLN A 390 -8.75 -6.93 -3.92
C GLN A 390 -8.84 -5.41 -3.76
N PRO A 391 -9.85 -4.73 -4.32
CA PRO A 391 -10.12 -3.33 -4.02
C PRO A 391 -10.36 -3.11 -2.52
N ALA A 392 -9.50 -2.29 -1.89
CA ALA A 392 -9.57 -1.98 -0.47
C ALA A 392 -10.11 -0.57 -0.19
N ILE A 393 -9.89 0.37 -1.11
CA ILE A 393 -10.31 1.77 -0.99
C ILE A 393 -10.94 2.19 -2.31
N HIS A 394 -12.08 2.87 -2.25
CA HIS A 394 -12.79 3.47 -3.39
C HIS A 394 -12.96 2.52 -4.60
N PRO A 395 -13.55 1.32 -4.40
CA PRO A 395 -13.73 0.34 -5.47
C PRO A 395 -14.46 0.96 -6.68
N GLY A 396 -13.95 0.70 -7.88
CA GLY A 396 -14.52 1.20 -9.14
C GLY A 396 -14.29 2.69 -9.45
N LEU A 397 -13.61 3.44 -8.57
CA LEU A 397 -13.29 4.85 -8.80
C LEU A 397 -11.83 5.02 -9.29
N PRO A 398 -11.48 6.13 -9.98
CA PRO A 398 -10.09 6.41 -10.38
C PRO A 398 -9.08 6.48 -9.22
N THR A 399 -9.56 6.60 -7.98
CA THR A 399 -8.75 6.61 -6.76
C THR A 399 -8.71 5.25 -6.06
N GLU A 400 -9.18 4.18 -6.72
CA GLU A 400 -9.16 2.83 -6.19
C GLU A 400 -7.74 2.41 -5.78
N LYS A 401 -7.63 1.78 -4.61
CA LYS A 401 -6.38 1.14 -4.15
C LYS A 401 -6.67 -0.31 -3.81
N LEU A 402 -5.91 -1.21 -4.43
CA LEU A 402 -5.92 -2.63 -4.12
C LEU A 402 -5.16 -2.92 -2.81
N THR A 403 -5.48 -4.05 -2.18
CA THR A 403 -4.67 -4.67 -1.11
C THR A 403 -3.22 -4.84 -1.55
N ARG A 404 -2.29 -5.00 -0.61
CA ARG A 404 -0.89 -5.35 -0.96
C ARG A 404 -0.74 -6.85 -1.21
N ASN A 405 -1.37 -7.64 -0.36
CA ASN A 405 -1.42 -9.10 -0.40
C ASN A 405 -2.46 -9.63 -1.39
N PHE A 406 -2.36 -10.93 -1.69
CA PHE A 406 -3.23 -11.67 -2.59
C PHE A 406 -4.11 -12.63 -1.80
N LEU A 407 -5.37 -12.75 -2.19
CA LEU A 407 -6.41 -13.36 -1.36
C LEU A 407 -7.20 -14.39 -2.16
N GLN A 408 -7.56 -15.49 -1.51
CA GLN A 408 -8.56 -16.45 -1.96
C GLN A 408 -9.30 -16.97 -0.73
N ASN A 409 -10.62 -16.85 -0.72
CA ASN A 409 -11.46 -17.35 0.36
C ASN A 409 -12.04 -18.72 0.01
N TRP A 410 -12.17 -19.60 1.00
CA TRP A 410 -12.76 -20.93 0.87
C TRP A 410 -13.83 -21.14 1.95
N GLY A 411 -14.90 -21.83 1.60
CA GLY A 411 -16.01 -22.07 2.53
C GLY A 411 -17.04 -20.93 2.53
N ALA A 412 -17.55 -20.59 3.71
CA ALA A 412 -18.50 -19.51 3.90
C ALA A 412 -17.92 -18.18 3.37
N PRO A 413 -18.73 -17.36 2.67
CA PRO A 413 -18.31 -16.04 2.23
C PRO A 413 -18.04 -15.16 3.45
N TYR A 414 -16.91 -14.46 3.42
CA TYR A 414 -16.51 -13.54 4.49
C TYR A 414 -15.85 -12.29 3.92
N LYS A 415 -16.19 -11.14 4.52
CA LYS A 415 -15.68 -9.83 4.13
C LYS A 415 -14.87 -9.22 5.29
N PHE A 416 -13.60 -9.59 5.39
CA PHE A 416 -12.65 -8.97 6.31
C PHE A 416 -12.08 -7.69 5.69
N ALA A 417 -12.66 -6.53 6.00
CA ALA A 417 -12.34 -5.22 5.39
C ALA A 417 -12.56 -5.10 3.84
N VAL A 418 -12.29 -6.14 3.05
CA VAL A 418 -12.44 -6.22 1.59
C VAL A 418 -13.33 -7.39 1.20
N ASN A 419 -13.99 -7.29 0.05
CA ASN A 419 -14.80 -8.39 -0.48
C ASN A 419 -13.90 -9.37 -1.23
N VAL A 420 -13.91 -10.64 -0.82
CA VAL A 420 -13.19 -11.73 -1.51
C VAL A 420 -14.22 -12.74 -2.00
N HIS A 421 -14.17 -13.07 -3.28
CA HIS A 421 -14.99 -14.17 -3.80
C HIS A 421 -14.62 -15.49 -3.11
N SER A 422 -15.61 -16.14 -2.50
CA SER A 422 -15.43 -17.43 -1.83
C SER A 422 -15.66 -18.59 -2.79
N ARG A 423 -14.81 -19.61 -2.69
CA ARG A 423 -15.00 -20.90 -3.37
C ARG A 423 -15.43 -21.96 -2.36
N PRO A 424 -16.21 -22.97 -2.74
CA PRO A 424 -16.60 -24.04 -1.82
C PRO A 424 -15.36 -24.84 -1.35
N PHE A 425 -15.42 -25.42 -0.16
CA PHE A 425 -14.35 -26.31 0.32
C PHE A 425 -14.15 -27.55 -0.55
N SER A 426 -15.16 -27.97 -1.29
CA SER A 426 -15.05 -29.08 -2.27
C SER A 426 -14.07 -28.78 -3.41
N GLU A 427 -13.72 -27.52 -3.64
CA GLU A 427 -12.73 -27.10 -4.63
C GLU A 427 -11.36 -26.75 -4.02
N ALA A 428 -11.25 -26.71 -2.69
CA ALA A 428 -10.01 -26.37 -2.01
C ALA A 428 -9.00 -27.53 -2.17
N PRO A 429 -7.70 -27.23 -2.39
CA PRO A 429 -6.66 -28.25 -2.33
C PRO A 429 -6.67 -28.99 -0.98
N ASP A 430 -6.38 -30.29 -0.99
CA ASP A 430 -6.39 -31.11 0.23
C ASP A 430 -5.49 -30.56 1.34
N SER A 431 -4.39 -29.89 0.96
CA SER A 431 -3.47 -29.24 1.90
C SER A 431 -4.14 -28.14 2.72
N LEU A 432 -5.11 -27.41 2.14
CA LEU A 432 -5.90 -26.40 2.84
C LEU A 432 -6.89 -27.05 3.81
N ILE A 433 -7.50 -28.17 3.43
CA ILE A 433 -8.39 -28.90 4.33
C ILE A 433 -7.61 -29.54 5.49
N GLY A 434 -6.38 -30.02 5.23
CA GLY A 434 -5.46 -30.45 6.28
C GLY A 434 -5.09 -29.32 7.24
N ALA A 435 -4.85 -28.11 6.70
CA ALA A 435 -4.61 -26.92 7.52
C ALA A 435 -5.85 -26.53 8.36
N LEU A 436 -7.05 -26.59 7.78
CA LEU A 436 -8.32 -26.38 8.47
C LEU A 436 -8.46 -27.33 9.68
N LYS A 437 -8.24 -28.63 9.48
CA LYS A 437 -8.32 -29.63 10.57
C LYS A 437 -7.31 -29.35 11.69
N ARG A 438 -6.08 -29.01 11.33
CA ARG A 438 -5.04 -28.63 12.31
C ARG A 438 -5.43 -27.38 13.10
N MET A 439 -5.99 -26.38 12.42
CA MET A 439 -6.49 -25.17 13.07
C MET A 439 -7.72 -25.45 13.95
N GLN A 440 -8.62 -26.36 13.57
CA GLN A 440 -9.75 -26.76 14.40
C GLN A 440 -9.28 -27.45 15.70
N TRP A 441 -8.26 -28.31 15.64
CA TRP A 441 -7.62 -28.85 16.85
C TRP A 441 -7.03 -27.72 17.72
N ALA A 442 -6.23 -26.84 17.14
CA ALA A 442 -5.61 -25.73 17.88
C ALA A 442 -6.68 -24.81 18.50
N GLY A 443 -7.78 -24.59 17.79
CA GLY A 443 -8.96 -23.88 18.26
C GLY A 443 -9.56 -24.53 19.50
N ARG A 444 -9.93 -25.81 19.42
CA ARG A 444 -10.43 -26.60 20.57
C ARG A 444 -9.48 -26.52 21.76
N THR A 445 -8.21 -26.88 21.56
CA THR A 445 -7.18 -26.85 22.61
C THR A 445 -7.03 -25.47 23.25
N SER A 446 -7.14 -24.39 22.46
CA SER A 446 -7.06 -23.02 23.00
C SER A 446 -8.29 -22.66 23.84
N VAL A 447 -9.49 -23.04 23.39
CA VAL A 447 -10.75 -22.78 24.10
C VAL A 447 -10.81 -23.57 25.40
N ASP A 448 -10.43 -24.85 25.39
CA ASP A 448 -10.38 -25.72 26.57
C ASP A 448 -9.45 -25.19 27.68
N MET A 449 -8.47 -24.33 27.32
CA MET A 449 -7.58 -23.65 28.27
C MET A 449 -8.19 -22.38 28.89
N THR A 450 -9.35 -21.94 28.41
CA THR A 450 -10.11 -20.80 28.92
C THR A 450 -11.28 -21.25 29.81
N ASN A 451 -12.11 -20.31 30.26
CA ASN A 451 -13.34 -20.63 30.99
C ASN A 451 -14.56 -20.77 30.04
N ASP A 452 -14.36 -20.60 28.73
CA ASP A 452 -15.38 -20.85 27.72
C ASP A 452 -15.38 -22.34 27.36
N THR A 453 -16.55 -22.93 27.09
CA THR A 453 -16.69 -24.39 26.93
C THR A 453 -16.97 -24.84 25.50
N ASP A 454 -17.37 -23.94 24.59
CA ASP A 454 -17.94 -24.37 23.31
C ASP A 454 -17.14 -23.85 22.11
N PHE A 455 -16.12 -24.60 21.69
CA PHE A 455 -15.49 -24.38 20.40
C PHE A 455 -16.44 -24.77 19.26
N VAL A 456 -16.67 -23.83 18.33
CA VAL A 456 -17.42 -24.09 17.09
C VAL A 456 -16.45 -24.31 15.94
N ASP A 457 -16.65 -25.41 15.21
CA ASP A 457 -15.82 -25.74 14.05
C ASP A 457 -15.86 -24.62 12.99
N PHE A 458 -14.69 -24.38 12.40
CA PHE A 458 -14.52 -23.40 11.34
C PHE A 458 -15.26 -23.83 10.06
N ASN A 459 -15.89 -22.87 9.41
CA ASN A 459 -16.62 -23.04 8.16
C ASN A 459 -16.11 -22.10 7.04
N GLU A 460 -15.04 -21.34 7.31
CA GLU A 460 -14.30 -20.48 6.39
C GLU A 460 -12.79 -20.70 6.55
N LEU A 461 -12.06 -20.58 5.43
CA LEU A 461 -10.60 -20.48 5.39
C LEU A 461 -10.19 -19.42 4.36
N LEU A 462 -9.63 -18.33 4.84
CA LEU A 462 -8.97 -17.33 4.02
C LEU A 462 -7.50 -17.70 3.80
N SER A 463 -7.12 -17.85 2.54
CA SER A 463 -5.72 -17.97 2.12
C SER A 463 -5.18 -16.58 1.75
N ILE A 464 -4.02 -16.21 2.30
CA ILE A 464 -3.34 -14.94 2.00
C ILE A 464 -1.91 -15.20 1.54
N GLY A 465 -1.58 -14.77 0.32
CA GLY A 465 -0.23 -14.72 -0.22
C GLY A 465 0.44 -13.38 -0.02
N TYR A 466 1.64 -13.40 0.56
CA TYR A 466 2.50 -12.24 0.76
C TYR A 466 3.75 -12.38 -0.12
N MET A 467 3.96 -11.40 -0.99
CA MET A 467 5.25 -11.11 -1.61
C MET A 467 6.12 -10.29 -0.64
N GLU A 468 7.37 -10.06 -1.02
CA GLU A 468 8.32 -9.26 -0.26
C GLU A 468 7.78 -7.85 0.03
N GLU A 469 7.96 -7.41 1.29
CA GLU A 469 7.42 -6.17 1.85
C GLU A 469 5.88 -6.04 1.80
N ASP A 470 5.13 -7.10 1.49
CA ASP A 470 3.70 -7.12 1.75
C ASP A 470 3.43 -7.11 3.25
N LYS A 471 2.28 -6.55 3.62
CA LYS A 471 1.81 -6.50 4.99
C LYS A 471 0.33 -6.24 5.02
N ILE A 472 -0.29 -6.60 6.14
CA ILE A 472 -1.61 -6.13 6.50
C ILE A 472 -1.46 -5.15 7.67
N ASN A 473 -2.04 -3.96 7.53
CA ASN A 473 -1.98 -2.96 8.59
C ASN A 473 -2.93 -3.33 9.74
N TYR A 474 -2.93 -2.52 10.80
CA TYR A 474 -3.83 -2.71 11.93
C TYR A 474 -5.29 -2.76 11.46
N HIS A 475 -5.96 -3.86 11.77
CA HIS A 475 -7.37 -4.11 11.53
C HIS A 475 -7.92 -4.95 12.69
N ASP A 476 -9.23 -5.15 12.71
CA ASP A 476 -9.90 -6.05 13.62
C ASP A 476 -10.77 -7.07 12.87
N ASP A 477 -11.23 -8.06 13.61
CA ASP A 477 -12.18 -9.09 13.20
C ASP A 477 -13.52 -8.89 13.95
N GLY A 478 -13.89 -7.64 14.24
CA GLY A 478 -15.01 -7.29 15.13
C GLY A 478 -16.39 -7.32 14.49
N GLU A 479 -16.54 -7.87 13.28
CA GLU A 479 -17.80 -7.95 12.54
C GLU A 479 -18.82 -8.89 13.23
N ASP A 480 -20.10 -8.48 13.29
CA ASP A 480 -21.17 -9.24 13.97
C ASP A 480 -21.44 -10.63 13.37
N THR A 481 -20.95 -10.90 12.16
CA THR A 481 -21.08 -12.20 11.48
C THR A 481 -20.01 -13.21 11.89
N LEU A 482 -19.04 -12.81 12.71
CA LEU A 482 -17.90 -13.65 13.08
C LEU A 482 -18.09 -14.31 14.46
N GLY A 483 -17.80 -15.61 14.54
CA GLY A 483 -17.71 -16.34 15.80
C GLY A 483 -16.53 -15.91 16.68
N PRO A 484 -16.46 -16.39 17.93
CA PRO A 484 -15.47 -15.90 18.90
C PRO A 484 -14.03 -16.33 18.58
N THR A 485 -13.82 -17.36 17.76
CA THR A 485 -12.51 -17.97 17.53
C THR A 485 -12.02 -17.73 16.11
N VAL A 486 -10.77 -17.25 16.00
CA VAL A 486 -10.02 -17.10 14.75
C VAL A 486 -8.71 -17.83 14.91
N ALA A 487 -8.35 -18.71 13.98
CA ALA A 487 -7.06 -19.41 13.99
C ALA A 487 -6.28 -19.09 12.72
N THR A 488 -4.95 -19.04 12.80
CA THR A 488 -4.12 -18.89 11.61
C THR A 488 -2.86 -19.77 11.66
N LEU A 489 -2.59 -20.46 10.55
CA LEU A 489 -1.35 -21.16 10.28
C LEU A 489 -0.41 -20.28 9.45
N SER A 490 0.83 -20.15 9.90
CA SER A 490 1.90 -19.44 9.20
C SER A 490 2.78 -20.40 8.40
N LEU A 491 2.90 -20.21 7.08
CA LEU A 491 3.78 -21.00 6.22
C LEU A 491 4.75 -20.10 5.45
N GLY A 492 6.02 -20.48 5.41
CA GLY A 492 7.06 -19.74 4.69
C GLY A 492 7.84 -18.76 5.56
N SER A 493 8.22 -17.62 5.00
CA SER A 493 9.03 -16.57 5.64
C SER A 493 8.50 -16.15 7.02
N PRO A 494 9.40 -15.77 7.96
CA PRO A 494 9.01 -15.31 9.30
C PRO A 494 8.19 -14.02 9.26
N ALA A 495 7.39 -13.77 10.29
CA ALA A 495 6.57 -12.56 10.42
C ALA A 495 6.50 -12.05 11.85
N LEU A 496 6.16 -10.76 11.99
CA LEU A 496 5.76 -10.16 13.26
C LEU A 496 4.25 -9.90 13.28
N MET A 497 3.57 -10.42 14.28
CA MET A 497 2.19 -10.06 14.60
C MET A 497 2.20 -9.08 15.77
N SER A 498 1.48 -7.97 15.67
CA SER A 498 1.40 -6.98 16.74
C SER A 498 -0.04 -6.63 17.06
N PHE A 499 -0.33 -6.44 18.34
CA PHE A 499 -1.64 -6.05 18.85
C PHE A 499 -1.54 -4.68 19.53
N LYS A 500 -2.62 -3.91 19.42
CA LYS A 500 -2.85 -2.67 20.18
C LYS A 500 -4.32 -2.54 20.51
N MET A 501 -4.66 -1.81 21.56
CA MET A 501 -6.07 -1.46 21.83
C MET A 501 -6.57 -0.45 20.80
N LYS A 502 -7.87 -0.47 20.47
CA LYS A 502 -8.47 0.58 19.62
C LYS A 502 -8.41 1.93 20.33
N LYS A 503 -8.19 3.00 19.55
CA LYS A 503 -8.10 4.38 20.07
C LYS A 503 -9.35 4.82 20.83
N SER A 504 -10.51 4.30 20.46
CA SER A 504 -11.80 4.53 21.14
C SER A 504 -11.81 4.10 22.61
N TYR A 505 -10.93 3.18 23.00
CA TYR A 505 -10.81 2.70 24.38
C TYR A 505 -9.59 3.26 25.10
N ALA A 506 -8.42 3.24 24.44
CA ALA A 506 -7.15 3.52 25.12
C ALA A 506 -6.64 4.96 24.96
N GLY A 507 -7.29 5.81 24.17
CA GLY A 507 -6.87 7.20 23.92
C GLY A 507 -5.52 7.36 23.19
N GLY A 508 -4.83 6.26 22.86
CA GLY A 508 -3.49 6.25 22.28
C GLY A 508 -3.24 5.05 21.35
N ASP A 509 -2.03 4.96 20.79
CA ASP A 509 -1.64 3.97 19.77
C ASP A 509 -0.59 2.94 20.26
N LYS A 510 -0.56 2.70 21.58
CA LYS A 510 0.44 1.84 22.25
C LYS A 510 0.25 0.37 21.83
N LYS A 511 1.33 -0.27 21.37
CA LYS A 511 1.37 -1.72 21.18
C LYS A 511 1.35 -2.42 22.53
N VAL A 512 0.55 -3.47 22.66
CA VAL A 512 0.38 -4.22 23.92
C VAL A 512 0.94 -5.65 23.86
N LEU A 513 1.00 -6.25 22.67
CA LEU A 513 1.53 -7.60 22.48
C LEU A 513 2.24 -7.66 21.12
N GLN A 514 3.40 -8.31 21.07
CA GLN A 514 4.10 -8.61 19.82
C GLN A 514 4.58 -10.04 19.83
N LEU A 515 4.24 -10.77 18.78
CA LEU A 515 4.53 -12.18 18.60
C LEU A 515 5.37 -12.36 17.34
N THR A 516 6.40 -13.19 17.41
CA THR A 516 7.07 -13.74 16.24
C THR A 516 6.26 -14.92 15.73
N MET A 517 6.19 -15.08 14.40
CA MET A 517 5.58 -16.25 13.75
C MET A 517 6.59 -16.85 12.79
N CYS A 518 6.90 -18.13 12.95
CA CYS A 518 7.79 -18.87 12.06
C CYS A 518 6.99 -19.85 11.19
N HIS A 519 7.69 -20.52 10.27
CA HIS A 519 7.10 -21.57 9.45
C HIS A 519 6.52 -22.68 10.33
N GLY A 520 5.22 -22.93 10.20
CA GLY A 520 4.45 -23.97 10.90
C GLY A 520 3.83 -23.55 12.24
N ASP A 521 4.11 -22.33 12.72
CA ASP A 521 3.47 -21.80 13.92
C ASP A 521 1.97 -21.55 13.69
N LEU A 522 1.16 -21.82 14.72
CA LEU A 522 -0.27 -21.50 14.75
C LEU A 522 -0.53 -20.39 15.77
N VAL A 523 -1.47 -19.49 15.45
CA VAL A 523 -1.98 -18.49 16.40
C VAL A 523 -3.49 -18.58 16.44
N VAL A 524 -4.06 -18.68 17.64
CA VAL A 524 -5.50 -18.71 17.89
C VAL A 524 -5.89 -17.50 18.73
N MET A 525 -6.82 -16.70 18.24
CA MET A 525 -7.44 -15.60 18.94
C MET A 525 -8.85 -16.03 19.35
N HIS A 526 -9.18 -15.97 20.63
CA HIS A 526 -10.49 -16.38 21.13
C HIS A 526 -11.11 -15.31 22.04
N GLY A 527 -12.36 -14.96 21.74
CA GLY A 527 -13.22 -14.04 22.49
C GLY A 527 -13.81 -12.95 21.60
N THR A 528 -15.14 -12.85 21.50
CA THR A 528 -15.79 -11.81 20.67
C THR A 528 -15.35 -10.40 21.03
N ARG A 529 -15.12 -10.15 22.33
CA ARG A 529 -14.74 -8.83 22.82
C ARG A 529 -13.29 -8.46 22.46
N ILE A 530 -12.37 -9.42 22.32
CA ILE A 530 -11.01 -9.09 21.87
C ILE A 530 -11.01 -8.57 20.44
N HIS A 531 -11.83 -9.17 19.57
CA HIS A 531 -11.97 -8.74 18.18
C HIS A 531 -12.57 -7.34 18.09
N GLN A 532 -13.48 -6.98 19.01
CA GLN A 532 -14.03 -5.62 19.06
C GLN A 532 -13.10 -4.58 19.67
N ALA A 533 -12.24 -4.96 20.62
CA ALA A 533 -11.48 -4.04 21.47
C ALA A 533 -10.02 -3.84 21.01
N TYR A 534 -9.44 -4.84 20.35
CA TYR A 534 -8.06 -4.83 19.89
C TYR A 534 -7.97 -4.77 18.37
N LEU A 535 -6.87 -4.19 17.90
CA LEU A 535 -6.43 -4.23 16.51
C LEU A 535 -5.18 -5.09 16.44
N HIS A 536 -5.04 -5.86 15.37
CA HIS A 536 -3.85 -6.61 15.08
C HIS A 536 -3.32 -6.32 13.68
N LYS A 537 -2.02 -6.54 13.47
CA LYS A 537 -1.35 -6.42 12.16
C LYS A 537 -0.33 -7.53 11.99
N VAL A 538 0.01 -7.84 10.74
CA VAL A 538 1.07 -8.80 10.42
C VAL A 538 2.04 -8.18 9.41
N GLU A 539 3.33 -8.24 9.73
CA GLU A 539 4.43 -7.78 8.91
C GLU A 539 5.41 -8.95 8.64
N PRO A 540 5.26 -9.66 7.51
CA PRO A 540 6.26 -10.59 6.99
C PRO A 540 7.66 -9.96 6.88
N LYS A 541 8.69 -10.77 7.07
CA LYS A 541 10.11 -10.37 7.14
C LYS A 541 11.02 -11.18 6.21
N GLY A 542 10.47 -11.72 5.13
CA GLY A 542 11.22 -12.45 4.11
C GLY A 542 10.54 -12.36 2.73
N LYS A 543 10.98 -13.23 1.82
CA LYS A 543 10.61 -13.18 0.40
C LYS A 543 9.19 -13.67 0.10
N ARG A 544 8.65 -14.62 0.89
CA ARG A 544 7.33 -15.20 0.62
C ARG A 544 6.70 -15.88 1.82
N ARG A 545 5.45 -15.53 2.11
CA ARG A 545 4.68 -16.16 3.18
C ARG A 545 3.25 -16.43 2.75
N PHE A 546 2.69 -17.55 3.21
CA PHE A 546 1.26 -17.81 3.20
C PHE A 546 0.71 -17.75 4.63
N ALA A 547 -0.41 -17.06 4.81
CA ALA A 547 -1.25 -17.22 6.00
C ALA A 547 -2.52 -17.95 5.58
N LEU A 548 -2.85 -19.01 6.31
CA LEU A 548 -4.15 -19.65 6.21
C LEU A 548 -4.89 -19.28 7.48
N THR A 549 -6.01 -18.57 7.38
CA THR A 549 -6.77 -18.08 8.53
C THR A 549 -8.16 -18.70 8.47
N CYS A 550 -8.56 -19.37 9.55
CA CYS A 550 -9.86 -20.03 9.67
C CYS A 550 -10.75 -19.31 10.67
N ARG A 551 -12.03 -19.29 10.33
CA ARG A 551 -13.09 -18.62 11.09
C ARG A 551 -14.35 -19.46 11.08
N ASN A 552 -15.20 -19.19 12.06
CA ASN A 552 -16.59 -19.59 12.01
C ASN A 552 -17.43 -18.35 11.66
N ILE A 553 -18.12 -18.40 10.52
CA ILE A 553 -19.08 -17.39 10.09
C ILE A 553 -20.46 -17.82 10.56
N VAL A 554 -21.12 -16.97 11.35
CA VAL A 554 -22.47 -17.18 11.88
C VAL A 554 -23.45 -16.98 10.74
N LEU A 555 -23.85 -18.08 10.09
CA LEU A 555 -24.66 -18.05 8.86
C LEU A 555 -26.06 -17.48 9.10
N GLU A 556 -26.58 -17.60 10.32
CA GLU A 556 -27.87 -17.05 10.75
C GLU A 556 -27.91 -15.52 10.65
N ASN A 557 -26.74 -14.86 10.70
CA ASN A 557 -26.61 -13.41 10.57
C ASN A 557 -26.61 -12.96 9.09
N ILE A 558 -26.60 -13.90 8.13
CA ILE A 558 -26.79 -13.62 6.70
C ILE A 558 -28.29 -13.45 6.43
N LYS A 559 -28.68 -12.21 6.08
CA LYS A 559 -30.08 -11.82 5.88
C LYS A 559 -30.72 -12.35 4.61
N ASP A 560 -29.92 -12.57 3.57
CA ASP A 560 -30.38 -13.07 2.28
C ASP A 560 -30.38 -14.60 2.31
N ASP A 561 -31.56 -15.20 2.13
CA ASP A 561 -31.76 -16.64 2.26
C ASP A 561 -31.02 -17.45 1.20
N ASP A 562 -30.91 -16.93 -0.03
CA ASP A 562 -30.20 -17.59 -1.13
C ASP A 562 -28.69 -17.56 -0.87
N VAL A 563 -28.17 -16.40 -0.45
CA VAL A 563 -26.76 -16.26 -0.05
C VAL A 563 -26.44 -17.13 1.16
N ARG A 564 -27.37 -17.24 2.12
CA ARG A 564 -27.19 -18.12 3.29
C ARG A 564 -27.17 -19.59 2.91
N ALA A 565 -28.06 -20.03 2.01
CA ALA A 565 -28.08 -21.39 1.51
C ALA A 565 -26.80 -21.73 0.71
N GLU A 566 -26.32 -20.81 -0.12
CA GLU A 566 -25.05 -20.95 -0.83
C GLU A 566 -23.87 -21.02 0.15
N ALA A 567 -23.84 -20.15 1.16
CA ALA A 567 -22.82 -20.16 2.20
C ALA A 567 -22.78 -21.52 2.92
N ALA A 568 -23.93 -22.04 3.34
CA ALA A 568 -24.03 -23.35 3.99
C ALA A 568 -23.50 -24.48 3.10
N LYS A 569 -23.82 -24.46 1.80
CA LYS A 569 -23.29 -25.42 0.83
C LYS A 569 -21.77 -25.31 0.67
N ASN A 570 -21.26 -24.09 0.55
CA ASN A 570 -19.83 -23.83 0.37
C ASN A 570 -19.01 -24.24 1.60
N SER A 571 -19.60 -24.14 2.79
CA SER A 571 -19.02 -24.55 4.08
C SER A 571 -18.88 -26.05 4.32
N ILE A 572 -19.41 -26.91 3.45
CA ILE A 572 -19.32 -28.37 3.63
C ILE A 572 -17.87 -28.82 3.42
N VAL A 573 -17.22 -29.22 4.51
CA VAL A 573 -15.84 -29.74 4.49
C VAL A 573 -15.84 -31.15 3.88
N PRO A 574 -15.08 -31.41 2.79
CA PRO A 574 -15.03 -32.72 2.18
C PRO A 574 -14.32 -33.76 3.07
N LYS A 575 -14.64 -35.05 2.84
CA LYS A 575 -13.86 -36.14 3.44
C LYS A 575 -12.46 -36.13 2.85
N VAL A 576 -11.45 -35.94 3.68
CA VAL A 576 -10.04 -36.02 3.29
C VAL A 576 -9.39 -37.30 3.79
N SER A 577 -8.34 -37.72 3.09
CA SER A 577 -7.54 -38.90 3.44
C SER A 577 -6.96 -38.79 4.86
N ARG A 578 -6.65 -39.94 5.47
CA ARG A 578 -5.99 -40.00 6.79
C ARG A 578 -4.64 -39.28 6.81
N PHE A 579 -4.03 -39.04 5.66
CA PHE A 579 -2.83 -38.23 5.52
C PHE A 579 -3.02 -36.81 6.10
N TRP A 580 -4.21 -36.22 5.94
CA TRP A 580 -4.54 -34.87 6.37
C TRP A 580 -5.37 -34.80 7.67
N SER A 581 -5.64 -35.94 8.31
CA SER A 581 -6.31 -35.93 9.61
C SER A 581 -5.41 -35.35 10.69
N TYR A 582 -6.00 -34.61 11.63
CA TYR A 582 -5.28 -34.05 12.76
C TYR A 582 -6.20 -33.92 13.99
N PRO A 583 -5.74 -34.27 15.21
CA PRO A 583 -4.47 -34.94 15.53
C PRO A 583 -4.38 -36.33 14.88
N LYS A 584 -3.18 -36.90 14.69
CA LYS A 584 -3.07 -38.27 14.17
C LYS A 584 -3.46 -39.25 15.27
N ALA A 585 -4.03 -40.40 14.90
CA ALA A 585 -4.46 -41.42 15.86
C ALA A 585 -3.29 -42.00 16.69
N GLU A 586 -2.07 -41.90 16.16
CA GLU A 586 -0.82 -42.32 16.82
C GLU A 586 -0.27 -41.25 17.76
N ASP A 587 -0.76 -40.01 17.69
CA ASP A 587 -0.39 -38.88 18.57
C ASP A 587 -1.13 -38.97 19.93
N GLY A 588 -1.37 -40.20 20.42
CA GLY A 588 -2.27 -40.52 21.52
C GLY A 588 -2.16 -39.59 22.75
N GLU A 589 -3.32 -39.39 23.37
CA GLU A 589 -3.65 -38.53 24.53
C GLU A 589 -2.56 -38.39 25.61
N ASP A 590 -1.52 -37.61 25.35
CA ASP A 590 -0.73 -36.99 26.43
C ASP A 590 -1.52 -35.80 26.99
N HIS A 591 -2.64 -36.09 27.67
CA HIS A 591 -3.21 -35.20 28.68
C HIS A 591 -2.30 -35.23 29.93
N GLU A 592 -1.00 -34.95 29.78
CA GLU A 592 -0.24 -34.45 30.91
C GLU A 592 -0.69 -33.00 31.14
N THR A 593 -1.63 -32.82 32.07
CA THR A 593 -1.83 -31.54 32.76
C THR A 593 -0.57 -31.22 33.57
N SER A 594 0.51 -30.89 32.87
CA SER A 594 1.71 -30.27 33.42
C SER A 594 1.29 -28.93 34.02
N GLY A 595 1.58 -28.73 35.31
CA GLY A 595 1.07 -27.62 36.12
C GLY A 595 1.10 -26.26 35.42
N ARG A 596 -0.06 -25.60 35.37
CA ARG A 596 -0.24 -24.25 34.83
C ARG A 596 0.60 -23.26 35.65
N SER A 597 1.70 -22.78 35.08
CA SER A 597 2.43 -21.64 35.64
C SER A 597 1.88 -20.36 35.01
N LEU A 598 1.10 -19.60 35.80
CA LEU A 598 0.70 -18.24 35.47
C LEU A 598 1.79 -17.29 35.95
N LYS A 599 2.29 -16.42 35.08
CA LYS A 599 3.29 -15.40 35.43
C LYS A 599 2.85 -14.03 34.95
N ARG A 600 3.14 -13.00 35.75
CA ARG A 600 3.02 -11.58 35.34
C ARG A 600 4.38 -11.06 34.88
N ALA A 601 4.39 -10.03 34.04
CA ALA A 601 5.63 -9.44 33.50
C ALA A 601 6.63 -8.96 34.57
N ASN A 602 6.19 -8.73 35.82
CA ASN A 602 7.04 -8.27 36.93
C ASN A 602 7.65 -9.39 37.79
N ASP A 603 7.36 -10.67 37.53
CA ASP A 603 7.83 -11.77 38.39
C ASP A 603 9.33 -12.10 38.18
N ASP A 604 9.95 -11.63 37.10
CA ASP A 604 11.38 -11.88 36.81
C ASP A 604 12.34 -10.85 37.45
N ALA A 605 11.83 -9.84 38.18
CA ALA A 605 12.66 -8.76 38.74
C ALA A 605 13.29 -9.06 40.12
N GLN A 606 13.00 -10.21 40.76
CA GLN A 606 13.44 -10.47 42.16
C GLN A 606 14.49 -11.57 42.36
N THR A 607 15.01 -12.19 41.31
CA THR A 607 16.02 -13.26 41.46
C THR A 607 17.23 -13.08 40.55
N THR A 608 18.01 -12.03 40.78
CA THR A 608 19.46 -12.05 40.54
C THR A 608 20.20 -11.34 41.67
N THR A 609 20.59 -12.15 42.65
CA THR A 609 21.84 -12.08 43.43
C THR A 609 22.50 -10.71 43.64
N SER A 610 22.44 -10.30 44.91
CA SER A 610 23.46 -9.52 45.60
C SER A 610 24.89 -9.90 45.20
N ARG A 611 25.67 -8.94 44.68
CA ARG A 611 27.12 -8.89 44.94
C ARG A 611 27.75 -7.54 44.60
N THR A 612 28.47 -7.05 45.61
CA THR A 612 29.63 -6.13 45.57
C THR A 612 29.40 -4.64 45.29
N ALA A 613 29.41 -3.90 46.40
CA ALA A 613 29.76 -2.49 46.50
C ALA A 613 31.08 -2.16 45.77
N LYS A 614 31.09 -1.04 45.04
CA LYS A 614 32.31 -0.38 44.59
C LYS A 614 32.33 1.08 45.06
N ARG A 615 33.26 1.29 45.98
CA ARG A 615 33.85 2.54 46.50
C ARG A 615 33.74 3.76 45.60
N SER A 616 33.36 4.86 46.25
CA SER A 616 33.69 6.24 45.91
C SER A 616 35.17 6.44 45.60
N LYS A 617 35.46 7.25 44.58
CA LYS A 617 36.68 8.06 44.53
C LYS A 617 36.32 9.48 44.08
N THR A 618 36.47 10.38 45.04
CA THR A 618 36.71 11.81 44.93
C THR A 618 38.01 12.12 44.18
N ASN A 619 38.00 13.26 43.48
CA ASN A 619 39.06 14.22 43.20
C ASN A 619 40.45 13.71 42.80
N ALA A 620 40.84 13.99 41.55
CA ALA A 620 41.88 14.96 41.18
C ALA A 620 41.78 15.25 39.68
#